data_AF-A0ABD1SGD8-F1
#
_entry.id   AF-A0ABD1SGD8-F1
#
_cell.length_a   1.000
_cell.length_b   1.000
_cell.length_c   1.000
_cell.angle_alpha   90.00
_cell.angle_beta   90.00
_cell.angle_gamma   90.00
#
_symmetry.space_group_name_H-M   'P 1'
#
loop_
_entity.id
_entity.type
_entity.pdbx_description
1 polymer ?
#
loop_
_entity_poly.entity_id
_entity_poly.type
_entity_poly.pdbx_seq_one_letter_code
_entity_poly.pdbx_strand_id
1 'polypeptide(L)'
;MLDVIRANTFVAEVLGLDPREVDVPVVGGHAGVTILLLLSQLDERLTSRIQNGGTEVVEAKAGAGSATLSMAYAAVKFADACCAFVSSQVTELPFFASRVRLGHNGVEEIYPIGPLNEYERVGLEKAKKELAASIEKGISFLGK
;
A
#
# COMPACT_ATOMS: atom_id res chain seq x y z
N MET A 1 7.94 1.72 -0.64
CA MET A 1 7.24 1.43 0.63
C MET A 1 7.41 -0.05 0.95
N LEU A 2 7.76 -0.43 2.19
CA LEU A 2 7.99 -1.84 2.59
C LEU A 2 6.77 -2.74 2.30
N ASP A 3 5.56 -2.19 2.41
CA ASP A 3 4.33 -2.96 2.19
C ASP A 3 4.14 -3.44 0.77
N VAL A 4 4.68 -2.70 -0.21
CA VAL A 4 4.67 -3.09 -1.64
C VAL A 4 5.55 -4.32 -1.82
N ILE A 5 6.78 -4.32 -1.29
CA ILE A 5 7.67 -5.47 -1.39
C ILE A 5 7.07 -6.69 -0.67
N ARG A 6 6.51 -6.48 0.53
CA ARG A 6 5.79 -7.55 1.24
C ARG A 6 4.62 -8.07 0.40
N ALA A 7 3.82 -7.19 -0.20
CA ALA A 7 2.70 -7.59 -1.07
C ALA A 7 3.18 -8.42 -2.27
N ASN A 8 4.21 -7.96 -2.98
CA ASN A 8 4.75 -8.63 -4.14
C ASN A 8 5.31 -10.01 -3.78
N THR A 9 6.05 -10.13 -2.66
CA THR A 9 6.56 -11.42 -2.18
C THR A 9 5.43 -12.40 -1.88
N PHE A 10 4.42 -11.99 -1.09
CA PHE A 10 3.32 -12.89 -0.73
C PHE A 10 2.48 -13.29 -1.95
N VAL A 11 2.15 -12.34 -2.81
CA VAL A 11 1.37 -12.63 -4.02
C VAL A 11 2.18 -13.53 -4.96
N ALA A 12 3.47 -13.29 -5.13
CA ALA A 12 4.33 -14.14 -5.94
C ALA A 12 4.43 -15.58 -5.40
N GLU A 13 4.53 -15.74 -4.08
CA GLU A 13 4.56 -17.06 -3.43
C GLU A 13 3.27 -17.86 -3.70
N VAL A 14 2.10 -17.25 -3.49
CA VAL A 14 0.79 -17.88 -3.78
C VAL A 14 0.65 -18.23 -5.26
N LEU A 15 1.24 -17.43 -6.15
CA LEU A 15 1.14 -17.61 -7.58
C LEU A 15 2.23 -18.50 -8.18
N GLY A 16 3.24 -18.88 -7.39
CA GLY A 16 4.42 -19.58 -7.87
C GLY A 16 5.20 -18.77 -8.92
N LEU A 17 5.23 -17.45 -8.78
CA LEU A 17 5.94 -16.52 -9.65
C LEU A 17 7.18 -15.95 -8.95
N ASP A 18 8.04 -15.29 -9.71
CA ASP A 18 9.12 -14.51 -9.13
C ASP A 18 8.57 -13.19 -8.54
N PRO A 19 8.90 -12.83 -7.28
CA PRO A 19 8.50 -11.55 -6.68
C PRO A 19 8.91 -10.31 -7.48
N ARG A 20 9.91 -10.43 -8.36
CA ARG A 20 10.36 -9.35 -9.26
C ARG A 20 9.43 -9.13 -10.44
N GLU A 21 8.58 -10.09 -10.76
CA GLU A 21 7.61 -10.04 -11.87
C GLU A 21 6.21 -9.59 -11.40
N VAL A 22 6.04 -9.37 -10.09
CA VAL A 22 4.76 -8.97 -9.49
C VAL A 22 4.86 -7.52 -9.01
N ASP A 23 3.90 -6.69 -9.40
CA ASP A 23 3.72 -5.32 -8.91
C ASP A 23 2.30 -5.14 -8.36
N VAL A 24 2.15 -5.19 -7.04
CA VAL A 24 0.88 -4.97 -6.34
C VAL A 24 0.77 -3.51 -5.91
N PRO A 25 -0.22 -2.75 -6.40
CA PRO A 25 -0.47 -1.42 -5.89
C PRO A 25 -0.91 -1.48 -4.42
N VAL A 26 -0.23 -0.72 -3.57
CA VAL A 26 -0.59 -0.58 -2.15
C VAL A 26 -0.85 0.89 -1.85
N VAL A 27 -1.98 1.17 -1.20
CA VAL A 27 -2.47 2.52 -0.88
C VAL A 27 -2.94 2.60 0.59
N GLY A 28 -3.21 3.81 1.08
CA GLY A 28 -3.72 4.03 2.45
C GLY A 28 -2.68 4.60 3.41
N GLY A 29 -2.33 3.84 4.45
CA GLY A 29 -1.30 4.15 5.43
C GLY A 29 -0.23 3.07 5.50
N HIS A 30 0.57 3.07 6.57
CA HIS A 30 1.68 2.14 6.78
C HIS A 30 1.52 1.28 8.05
N ALA A 31 0.30 1.19 8.60
CA ALA A 31 0.05 0.48 9.86
C ALA A 31 -1.26 -0.33 9.83
N GLY A 32 -1.17 -1.62 10.14
CA GLY A 32 -2.34 -2.48 10.35
C GLY A 32 -3.36 -2.37 9.21
N VAL A 33 -4.62 -2.07 9.58
CA VAL A 33 -5.76 -1.99 8.65
C VAL A 33 -5.71 -0.78 7.71
N THR A 34 -4.78 0.16 7.93
CA THR A 34 -4.58 1.29 7.00
C THR A 34 -3.87 0.86 5.72
N ILE A 35 -3.20 -0.30 5.70
CA ILE A 35 -2.49 -0.81 4.52
C ILE A 35 -3.49 -1.54 3.61
N LEU A 36 -3.80 -0.97 2.45
CA LEU A 36 -4.74 -1.55 1.49
C LEU A 36 -4.03 -2.03 0.22
N LEU A 37 -4.18 -3.31 -0.10
CA LEU A 37 -3.68 -3.91 -1.34
C LEU A 37 -4.77 -3.87 -2.41
N LEU A 38 -4.46 -3.37 -3.61
CA LEU A 38 -5.39 -3.29 -4.73
C LEU A 38 -5.20 -4.49 -5.66
N LEU A 39 -5.66 -5.66 -5.20
CA LEU A 39 -5.53 -6.91 -5.94
C LEU A 39 -6.39 -6.93 -7.21
N SER A 40 -7.47 -6.16 -7.26
CA SER A 40 -8.32 -6.02 -8.45
C SER A 40 -7.61 -5.38 -9.64
N GLN A 41 -6.52 -4.65 -9.39
CA GLN A 41 -5.75 -3.95 -10.41
C GLN A 41 -4.59 -4.80 -10.95
N LEU A 42 -4.45 -6.04 -10.48
CA LEU A 42 -3.53 -7.01 -11.03
C LEU A 42 -4.06 -7.59 -12.34
N ASP A 43 -3.16 -8.08 -13.18
CA ASP A 43 -3.50 -8.81 -14.41
C ASP A 43 -4.53 -9.91 -14.11
N GLU A 44 -5.58 -10.05 -14.93
CA GLU A 44 -6.70 -11.00 -14.72
C GLU A 44 -6.22 -12.44 -14.49
N ARG A 45 -5.06 -12.79 -15.09
CA ARG A 45 -4.40 -14.08 -14.91
C ARG A 45 -3.96 -14.33 -13.46
N LEU A 46 -3.52 -13.28 -12.76
CA LEU A 46 -3.12 -13.31 -11.36
C LEU A 46 -4.38 -13.30 -10.47
N THR A 47 -5.39 -12.51 -10.84
CA THR A 47 -6.64 -12.34 -10.09
C THR A 47 -7.41 -13.65 -9.91
N SER A 48 -7.50 -14.50 -10.94
CA SER A 48 -8.18 -15.81 -10.83
C SER A 48 -7.49 -16.80 -9.86
N ARG A 49 -6.15 -16.77 -9.81
CA ARG A 49 -5.38 -17.59 -8.86
C ARG A 49 -5.41 -17.02 -7.44
N ILE A 50 -5.35 -15.70 -7.31
CA ILE A 50 -5.45 -15.00 -6.01
C ILE A 50 -6.85 -15.16 -5.41
N GLN A 51 -7.94 -15.12 -6.20
CA GLN A 51 -9.29 -15.30 -5.67
C GLN A 51 -9.49 -16.64 -4.93
N ASN A 52 -8.71 -17.66 -5.29
CA ASN A 52 -8.72 -18.96 -4.61
C ASN A 52 -7.81 -19.01 -3.36
N GLY A 53 -6.84 -18.09 -3.21
CA GLY A 53 -5.91 -18.00 -2.07
C GLY A 53 -6.00 -16.70 -1.26
N GLY A 54 -6.95 -15.81 -1.57
CA GLY A 54 -6.94 -14.41 -1.16
C GLY A 54 -7.17 -14.20 0.34
N THR A 55 -7.84 -15.14 1.00
CA THR A 55 -8.07 -15.11 2.44
C THR A 55 -6.76 -15.27 3.22
N GLU A 56 -5.85 -16.13 2.76
CA GLU A 56 -4.58 -16.41 3.43
C GLU A 56 -3.60 -15.23 3.35
N VAL A 57 -3.58 -14.51 2.23
CA VAL A 57 -2.69 -13.35 2.01
C VAL A 57 -3.04 -12.16 2.91
N VAL A 58 -4.34 -11.94 3.17
CA VAL A 58 -4.80 -10.86 4.04
C VAL A 58 -4.53 -11.18 5.51
N GLU A 59 -4.76 -12.43 5.93
CA GLU A 59 -4.52 -12.88 7.30
C GLU A 59 -3.02 -12.93 7.65
N ALA A 60 -2.16 -13.32 6.69
CA ALA A 60 -0.71 -13.38 6.88
C ALA A 60 -0.03 -12.02 7.13
N LYS A 61 -0.69 -10.89 6.83
CA LYS A 61 -0.12 -9.54 7.00
C LYS A 61 -0.37 -8.91 8.38
N ALA A 62 -1.01 -9.61 9.32
CA ALA A 62 -1.32 -9.08 10.65
C ALA A 62 -0.08 -8.92 11.57
N GLY A 63 0.76 -7.91 11.32
CA GLY A 63 1.56 -7.28 12.37
C GLY A 63 2.97 -7.83 12.62
N ALA A 64 3.64 -8.44 11.63
CA ALA A 64 5.04 -8.85 11.80
C ALA A 64 5.98 -7.64 11.96
N GLY A 65 6.53 -7.50 13.18
CA GLY A 65 7.30 -6.38 13.71
C GLY A 65 8.57 -5.94 12.95
N SER A 66 9.32 -5.05 13.59
CA SER A 66 10.35 -4.20 12.98
C SER A 66 11.34 -4.97 12.11
N ALA A 67 11.31 -4.69 10.81
CA ALA A 67 12.11 -5.37 9.82
C ALA A 67 13.32 -4.49 9.44
N THR A 68 14.54 -4.89 9.80
CA THR A 68 15.73 -4.03 9.62
C THR A 68 16.30 -4.14 8.20
N LEU A 69 16.61 -5.35 7.74
CA LEU A 69 17.23 -5.59 6.42
C LEU A 69 16.25 -5.38 5.25
N SER A 70 15.01 -5.82 5.40
CA SER A 70 13.99 -5.64 4.36
C SER A 70 13.52 -4.20 4.24
N MET A 71 13.55 -3.42 5.33
CA MET A 71 13.31 -1.97 5.24
C MET A 71 14.48 -1.25 4.55
N ALA A 72 15.73 -1.64 4.80
CA ALA A 72 16.88 -1.09 4.08
C ALA A 72 16.78 -1.36 2.57
N TYR A 73 16.44 -2.60 2.19
CA TYR A 73 16.16 -2.94 0.79
C TYR A 73 14.98 -2.13 0.22
N ALA A 74 13.89 -1.99 0.99
CA ALA A 74 12.73 -1.20 0.59
C ALA A 74 13.02 0.29 0.42
N ALA A 75 13.94 0.84 1.22
CA ALA A 75 14.38 2.23 1.10
C ALA A 75 15.23 2.45 -0.15
N VAL A 76 16.15 1.53 -0.46
CA VAL A 76 16.93 1.59 -1.72
C VAL A 76 16.01 1.46 -2.93
N LYS A 77 15.03 0.56 -2.86
CA LYS A 77 14.02 0.38 -3.91
C LYS A 77 12.91 1.41 -3.91
N PHE A 78 12.81 2.28 -2.91
CA PHE A 78 11.82 3.35 -2.90
C PHE A 78 12.05 4.36 -4.02
N ALA A 79 13.31 4.57 -4.43
CA ALA A 79 13.64 5.36 -5.60
C ALA A 79 13.03 4.77 -6.90
N ASP A 80 12.86 3.44 -6.94
CA ASP A 80 12.23 2.71 -8.06
C ASP A 80 10.72 2.51 -7.85
N ALA A 81 10.23 2.54 -6.60
CA ALA A 81 8.89 2.06 -6.24
C ALA A 81 7.88 3.20 -6.04
N CYS A 82 6.97 3.27 -7.00
CA CYS A 82 5.99 4.32 -7.25
C CYS A 82 4.97 4.65 -6.14
N CYS A 83 5.03 4.16 -4.89
CA CYS A 83 4.01 4.49 -3.86
C CYS A 83 4.60 5.17 -2.62
N ALA A 84 4.07 6.34 -2.26
CA ALA A 84 4.53 7.16 -1.15
C ALA A 84 3.38 7.74 -0.32
N PHE A 85 3.58 7.86 1.00
CA PHE A 85 2.67 8.56 1.91
C PHE A 85 2.97 10.06 1.88
N VAL A 86 2.11 10.82 1.21
CA VAL A 86 2.33 12.23 0.90
C VAL A 86 1.07 13.05 1.17
N SER A 87 1.22 14.36 1.26
CA SER A 87 0.05 15.23 1.25
C SER A 87 -0.62 15.17 -0.11
N SER A 88 -1.92 14.88 -0.15
CA SER A 88 -2.64 14.64 -1.41
C SER A 88 -4.12 15.00 -1.28
N GLN A 89 -4.78 15.16 -2.42
CA GLN A 89 -6.24 15.34 -2.52
C GLN A 89 -6.91 14.08 -3.10
N VAL A 90 -6.21 12.95 -3.07
CA VAL A 90 -6.72 11.65 -3.57
C VAL A 90 -7.89 11.17 -2.72
N THR A 91 -7.94 11.61 -1.46
CA THR A 91 -9.06 11.42 -0.53
C THR A 91 -9.35 12.73 0.19
N GLU A 92 -10.39 12.75 1.00
CA GLU A 92 -10.73 13.82 1.94
C GLU A 92 -9.68 14.03 3.05
N LEU A 93 -8.73 13.10 3.22
CA LEU A 93 -7.67 13.20 4.22
C LEU A 93 -6.48 14.03 3.70
N PRO A 94 -5.82 14.82 4.56
CA PRO A 94 -4.71 15.67 4.14
C PRO A 94 -3.44 14.88 3.77
N PHE A 95 -3.32 13.62 4.20
CA PHE A 95 -2.21 12.73 3.87
C PHE A 95 -2.72 11.34 3.51
N PHE A 96 -2.15 10.74 2.47
CA PHE A 96 -2.53 9.40 2.01
C PHE A 96 -1.40 8.75 1.20
N ALA A 97 -1.21 7.44 1.35
CA ALA A 97 -0.30 6.68 0.51
C ALA A 97 -0.96 6.34 -0.81
N SER A 98 -0.36 6.81 -1.89
CA SER A 98 -0.83 6.54 -3.25
C SER A 98 0.35 6.44 -4.20
N ARG A 99 0.05 6.06 -5.45
CA ARG A 99 1.08 6.02 -6.49
C ARG A 99 1.49 7.45 -6.86
N VAL A 100 2.79 7.70 -6.98
CA VAL A 100 3.38 9.01 -7.27
C VAL A 100 4.45 8.88 -8.35
N ARG A 101 4.62 9.93 -9.15
CA ARG A 101 5.81 10.12 -9.98
C ARG A 101 6.78 11.02 -9.24
N LEU A 102 7.99 10.49 -9.00
CA LEU A 102 9.10 11.28 -8.48
C LEU A 102 9.87 11.89 -9.66
N GLY A 103 10.29 13.13 -9.50
CA GLY A 103 11.26 13.76 -10.37
C GLY A 103 12.22 14.64 -9.58
N HIS A 104 12.88 15.57 -10.25
CA HIS A 104 14.04 16.28 -9.69
C HIS A 104 13.68 17.15 -8.47
N ASN A 105 12.42 17.60 -8.40
CA ASN A 105 11.90 18.46 -7.33
C ASN A 105 11.03 17.69 -6.31
N GLY A 106 11.14 16.37 -6.24
CA GLY A 106 10.33 15.52 -5.37
C GLY A 106 9.12 14.94 -6.08
N VAL A 107 7.94 14.98 -5.46
CA VAL A 107 6.70 14.44 -6.05
C VAL A 107 6.19 15.37 -7.13
N GLU A 108 6.24 14.94 -8.39
CA GLU A 108 5.76 15.72 -9.54
C GLU A 108 4.31 15.41 -9.92
N GLU A 109 3.86 14.18 -9.67
CA GLU A 109 2.48 13.76 -9.95
C GLU A 109 2.00 12.78 -8.89
N ILE A 110 0.73 12.89 -8.52
CA ILE A 110 0.04 11.95 -7.63
C ILE A 110 -1.08 11.30 -8.44
N TYR A 111 -0.99 9.98 -8.62
CA TYR A 111 -1.97 9.23 -9.39
C TYR A 111 -3.22 8.92 -8.55
N PRO A 112 -4.41 8.89 -9.17
CA PRO A 112 -5.62 8.45 -8.50
C PRO A 112 -5.53 6.96 -8.13
N ILE A 113 -6.33 6.54 -7.14
CA ILE A 113 -6.37 5.15 -6.65
C ILE A 113 -6.73 4.15 -7.77
N GLY A 114 -7.52 4.57 -8.76
CA GLY A 114 -7.99 3.70 -9.84
C GLY A 114 -9.26 2.92 -9.46
N PRO A 115 -9.66 1.92 -10.26
CA PRO A 115 -10.86 1.13 -10.02
C PRO A 115 -10.70 0.26 -8.76
N LEU A 116 -11.79 0.13 -8.00
CA LEU A 116 -11.85 -0.66 -6.78
C LEU A 116 -13.04 -1.62 -6.80
N ASN A 117 -12.81 -2.85 -6.37
CA ASN A 117 -13.87 -3.81 -6.10
C ASN A 117 -14.56 -3.53 -4.75
N GLU A 118 -15.63 -4.27 -4.43
CA GLU A 118 -16.41 -4.05 -3.21
C GLU A 118 -15.57 -4.24 -1.92
N TYR A 119 -14.74 -5.29 -1.89
CA TYR A 119 -13.88 -5.58 -0.75
C TYR A 119 -12.88 -4.45 -0.48
N GLU A 120 -12.24 -3.94 -1.54
CA GLU A 120 -11.26 -2.85 -1.46
C GLU A 120 -11.94 -1.52 -1.09
N ARG A 121 -13.17 -1.26 -1.56
CA ARG A 121 -13.94 -0.08 -1.13
C ARG A 121 -14.24 -0.12 0.36
N VAL A 122 -14.69 -1.26 0.87
CA VAL A 122 -14.93 -1.45 2.32
C VAL A 122 -13.63 -1.31 3.10
N GLY A 123 -12.53 -1.87 2.60
CA GLY A 123 -11.19 -1.74 3.18
C GLY A 123 -10.71 -0.29 3.21
N LEU A 124 -10.93 0.46 2.13
CA LEU A 124 -10.55 1.87 2.02
C LEU A 124 -11.25 2.74 3.06
N GLU A 125 -12.55 2.55 3.26
CA GLU A 125 -13.31 3.31 4.26
C GLU A 125 -12.84 3.01 5.70
N LYS A 126 -12.50 1.76 6.00
CA LYS A 126 -11.88 1.39 7.29
C LYS A 126 -10.51 2.04 7.46
N ALA A 127 -9.67 1.97 6.42
CA ALA A 127 -8.33 2.55 6.42
C ALA A 127 -8.37 4.06 6.66
N LYS A 128 -9.28 4.77 5.96
CA LYS A 128 -9.47 6.22 6.13
C LYS A 128 -9.84 6.59 7.55
N LYS A 129 -10.77 5.86 8.17
CA LYS A 129 -11.22 6.13 9.54
C LYS A 129 -10.08 6.07 10.55
N GLU A 130 -9.24 5.04 10.48
CA GLU A 130 -8.09 4.90 11.39
C GLU A 130 -6.96 5.87 11.06
N LEU A 131 -6.75 6.14 9.77
CA LEU A 131 -5.74 7.09 9.31
C LEU A 131 -6.07 8.52 9.74
N ALA A 132 -7.34 8.92 9.72
CA ALA A 132 -7.79 10.22 10.21
C ALA A 132 -7.37 10.47 11.67
N ALA A 133 -7.61 9.50 12.55
CA ALA A 133 -7.23 9.58 13.96
C ALA A 133 -5.69 9.64 14.13
N SER A 134 -4.95 8.91 13.29
CA SER A 134 -3.49 8.92 13.32
C SER A 134 -2.91 10.27 12.87
N ILE A 135 -3.47 10.86 11.82
CA ILE A 135 -3.10 12.19 11.32
C ILE A 135 -3.39 13.25 12.37
N GLU A 136 -4.61 13.25 12.94
CA GLU A 136 -5.02 14.21 13.97
C GLU A 136 -4.10 14.17 15.18
N LYS A 137 -3.70 12.96 15.61
CA LYS A 137 -2.74 12.77 16.70
C LYS A 137 -1.38 13.38 16.38
N GLY A 138 -0.89 13.24 15.16
CA GLY A 138 0.36 13.84 14.70
C GLY A 138 0.31 15.38 14.69
N ILE A 139 -0.77 15.95 14.16
CA ILE A 139 -0.97 17.41 14.12
C ILE A 139 -1.10 17.98 15.54
N SER A 140 -1.89 17.33 16.39
CA SER A 140 -2.12 17.75 17.78
C SER A 140 -0.87 17.69 18.65
N PHE A 141 0.09 16.82 18.31
CA PHE A 141 1.37 16.76 19.01
C PHE A 141 2.25 17.97 18.72
N LEU A 142 2.24 18.47 17.48
CA LEU A 142 3.00 19.67 17.08
C LEU A 142 2.33 20.98 17.50
N GLY A 143 1.00 20.97 17.68
CA GLY A 143 0.24 22.14 18.16
C GLY A 143 0.33 22.38 19.67
N LYS A 144 1.17 21.63 20.38
CA LYS A 144 1.52 21.84 21.81
C LYS A 144 2.89 22.48 21.92
#